data_AF-A0A2S1ETL6-F1
#
_entry.id   AF-A0A2S1ETL6-F1
#
_cell.length_a   1.000
_cell.length_b   1.000
_cell.length_c   1.000
_cell.angle_alpha   90.00
_cell.angle_beta   90.00
_cell.angle_gamma   90.00
#
_symmetry.space_group_name_H-M   'P 1'
#
loop_
_entity.id
_entity.type
_entity.pdbx_description
1 polymer ?
#
loop_
_entity_poly.entity_id
_entity_poly.type
_entity_poly.pdbx_seq_one_letter_code
_entity_poly.pdbx_strand_id
1 'polypeptide(L)'
;MKFADKMKLYRRQKGWTQQDVAERLSISRKTISSWGNGRSYPDIFMLVQISDLYHVSLDDLLREDHEMINNYKEEHTMNKRVDKVQHKS
;
A
#
# COMPACT_ATOMS: atom_id res chain seq x y z
N MET A 1 -2.38 -14.26 -1.60
CA MET A 1 -2.47 -13.42 -2.83
C MET A 1 -1.72 -12.11 -2.59
N LYS A 2 -1.00 -11.57 -3.59
CA LYS A 2 -0.25 -10.30 -3.44
C LYS A 2 -1.19 -9.10 -3.31
N PHE A 3 -0.72 -8.03 -2.67
CA PHE A 3 -1.46 -6.77 -2.51
C PHE A 3 -1.88 -6.14 -3.85
N ALA A 4 -0.98 -6.17 -4.83
CA ALA A 4 -1.24 -5.66 -6.18
C ALA A 4 -2.44 -6.38 -6.86
N ASP A 5 -2.55 -7.70 -6.63
CA ASP A 5 -3.63 -8.52 -7.16
C ASP A 5 -4.95 -8.25 -6.44
N LYS A 6 -4.90 -8.08 -5.10
CA LYS A 6 -6.04 -7.64 -4.28
C LYS A 6 -6.61 -6.31 -4.77
N MET A 7 -5.75 -5.32 -5.01
CA MET A 7 -6.16 -4.02 -5.56
C MET A 7 -6.86 -4.14 -6.92
N LYS A 8 -6.36 -5.01 -7.80
CA LYS A 8 -7.01 -5.28 -9.10
C LYS A 8 -8.34 -5.99 -8.92
N LEU A 9 -8.42 -6.95 -8.00
CA LEU A 9 -9.61 -7.73 -7.69
C LEU A 9 -10.74 -6.85 -7.16
N TYR A 10 -10.53 -6.12 -6.06
CA TYR A 10 -11.58 -5.31 -5.44
C TYR A 10 -12.07 -4.20 -6.37
N ARG A 11 -11.15 -3.55 -7.11
CA ARG A 11 -11.51 -2.58 -8.13
C ARG A 11 -12.45 -3.17 -9.18
N ARG A 12 -12.15 -4.38 -9.69
CA ARG A 12 -12.97 -5.07 -10.68
C ARG A 12 -14.32 -5.48 -10.11
N GLN A 13 -14.36 -5.97 -8.87
CA GLN A 13 -15.62 -6.31 -8.18
C GLN A 13 -16.56 -5.11 -8.03
N LYS A 14 -16.00 -3.91 -7.87
CA LYS A 14 -16.76 -2.65 -7.83
C LYS A 14 -17.04 -2.03 -9.20
N GLY A 15 -16.49 -2.60 -10.29
CA GLY A 15 -16.62 -2.05 -11.64
C GLY A 15 -15.87 -0.73 -11.86
N TRP A 16 -14.89 -0.41 -11.02
CA TRP A 16 -14.20 0.88 -11.06
C TRP A 16 -12.99 0.86 -12.00
N THR A 17 -12.66 1.99 -12.62
CA THR A 17 -11.39 2.19 -13.33
C THR A 17 -10.26 2.56 -12.34
N GLN A 18 -9.02 2.62 -12.81
CA GLN A 18 -7.93 3.16 -11.96
C GLN A 18 -8.14 4.64 -11.62
N GLN A 19 -8.79 5.38 -12.52
CA GLN A 19 -9.10 6.80 -12.33
C GLN A 19 -10.17 6.96 -11.24
N ASP A 20 -11.22 6.13 -11.26
CA ASP A 20 -12.28 6.11 -10.25
C ASP A 20 -11.76 5.90 -8.82
N VAL A 21 -10.80 4.98 -8.65
CA VAL A 21 -10.18 4.71 -7.34
C VAL A 21 -9.29 5.86 -6.92
N ALA A 22 -8.56 6.46 -7.87
CA ALA A 22 -7.69 7.59 -7.62
C ALA A 22 -8.46 8.80 -7.11
N GLU A 23 -9.61 9.10 -7.73
CA GLU A 23 -10.52 10.18 -7.32
C GLU A 23 -11.10 9.94 -5.93
N ARG A 24 -11.57 8.72 -5.64
CA ARG A 24 -12.13 8.35 -4.32
C ARG A 24 -11.11 8.45 -3.19
N LEU A 25 -9.84 8.17 -3.49
CA LEU A 25 -8.73 8.25 -2.54
C LEU A 25 -8.00 9.61 -2.57
N SER A 26 -8.45 10.55 -3.40
CA SER A 26 -7.81 11.86 -3.59
C SER A 26 -6.31 11.79 -3.91
N ILE A 27 -5.91 10.85 -4.76
CA ILE A 27 -4.51 10.63 -5.18
C ILE A 27 -4.39 10.52 -6.70
N SER A 28 -3.15 10.46 -7.21
CA SER A 28 -2.94 10.33 -8.65
C SER A 28 -3.28 8.92 -9.17
N ARG A 29 -3.82 8.83 -10.39
CA ARG A 29 -3.99 7.56 -11.11
C ARG A 29 -2.68 6.79 -11.27
N LYS A 30 -1.55 7.50 -11.39
CA LYS A 30 -0.21 6.90 -11.46
C LYS A 30 0.11 6.12 -10.18
N THR A 31 -0.27 6.64 -9.01
CA THR A 31 -0.12 5.97 -7.71
C THR A 31 -0.91 4.66 -7.70
N ILE A 32 -2.19 4.68 -8.07
CA ILE A 32 -3.03 3.47 -8.19
C ILE A 32 -2.44 2.46 -9.16
N SER A 33 -1.94 2.92 -10.30
CA SER A 33 -1.26 2.06 -11.28
C SER A 33 0.04 1.45 -10.73
N SER A 34 0.80 2.20 -9.93
CA SER A 34 2.02 1.71 -9.28
C SER A 34 1.70 0.55 -8.33
N TRP A 35 0.73 0.76 -7.44
CA TRP A 35 0.27 -0.25 -6.48
C TRP A 35 -0.31 -1.49 -7.17
N GLY A 36 -1.19 -1.30 -8.15
CA GLY A 36 -1.80 -2.41 -8.88
C GLY A 36 -0.81 -3.22 -9.71
N ASN A 37 0.40 -2.72 -9.95
CA ASN A 37 1.47 -3.44 -10.64
C ASN A 37 2.63 -3.84 -9.71
N GLY A 38 2.48 -3.67 -8.39
CA GLY A 38 3.51 -4.05 -7.41
C GLY A 38 4.81 -3.25 -7.49
N ARG A 39 4.80 -2.05 -8.10
CA ARG A 39 6.00 -1.20 -8.22
C ARG A 39 6.30 -0.41 -6.95
N SER A 40 5.29 -0.19 -6.11
CA SER A 40 5.40 0.48 -4.81
C SER A 40 4.26 0.02 -3.92
N TYR A 41 4.35 0.33 -2.64
CA TYR A 41 3.31 0.05 -1.65
C TYR A 41 2.71 1.37 -1.11
N PRO A 42 1.45 1.36 -0.65
CA PRO A 42 0.86 2.48 0.07
C PRO A 42 1.54 2.72 1.42
N ASP A 43 1.34 3.86 2.06
CA ASP A 43 1.68 4.02 3.48
C ASP A 43 0.53 3.49 4.38
N ILE A 44 0.71 3.57 5.70
CA ILE A 44 -0.30 3.09 6.65
C ILE A 44 -1.62 3.85 6.56
N PHE A 45 -1.59 5.15 6.26
CA PHE A 45 -2.81 5.96 6.14
C PHE A 45 -3.60 5.55 4.89
N MET A 46 -2.90 5.37 3.77
CA MET A 46 -3.51 4.87 2.53
C MET A 46 -4.04 3.45 2.68
N LEU A 47 -3.39 2.59 3.46
CA LEU A 47 -3.91 1.25 3.75
C LEU A 47 -5.26 1.29 4.46
N VAL A 48 -5.42 2.16 5.47
CA VAL A 48 -6.70 2.35 6.17
C VAL A 48 -7.76 2.84 5.19
N GLN A 49 -7.46 3.85 4.38
CA GLN A 49 -8.42 4.34 3.39
C GLN A 49 -8.82 3.29 2.35
N ILE A 50 -7.89 2.43 1.92
CA ILE A 50 -8.18 1.32 1.00
C ILE A 50 -9.07 0.27 1.67
N SER A 51 -8.81 -0.04 2.95
CA SER A 51 -9.63 -0.93 3.77
C SER A 51 -11.07 -0.44 3.83
N ASP A 52 -11.27 0.85 4.12
CA ASP A 52 -12.58 1.48 4.19
C ASP A 52 -13.27 1.53 2.82
N LEU A 53 -12.54 1.95 1.78
CA LEU A 53 -13.06 2.08 0.42
C LEU A 53 -13.61 0.76 -0.14
N TYR A 54 -12.92 -0.35 0.12
CA TYR A 54 -13.33 -1.66 -0.37
C TYR A 54 -14.15 -2.48 0.64
N HIS A 55 -14.31 -1.99 1.87
CA HIS A 55 -14.95 -2.69 2.99
C HIS A 55 -14.32 -4.06 3.27
N VAL A 56 -12.99 -4.08 3.30
CA VAL A 56 -12.19 -5.26 3.66
C VAL A 56 -11.40 -4.96 4.93
N SER A 57 -10.85 -5.98 5.58
CA SER A 57 -9.99 -5.79 6.74
C SER A 57 -8.53 -5.55 6.33
N LEU A 58 -7.76 -4.88 7.18
CA LEU A 58 -6.30 -4.77 6.98
C LEU A 58 -5.62 -6.14 6.96
N ASP A 59 -6.12 -7.11 7.73
CA ASP A 59 -5.61 -8.48 7.71
C ASP A 59 -5.80 -9.11 6.33
N ASP A 60 -6.97 -8.94 5.72
CA ASP A 60 -7.23 -9.38 4.34
C ASP A 60 -6.32 -8.64 3.35
N LEU A 61 -6.05 -7.35 3.54
CA LEU A 61 -5.13 -6.61 2.65
C LEU A 61 -3.67 -7.07 2.75
N LEU A 62 -3.20 -7.41 3.96
CA LEU A 62 -1.76 -7.48 4.27
C LEU A 62 -1.22 -8.89 4.56
N ARG A 63 -1.98 -9.75 5.24
CA ARG A 63 -1.42 -10.89 5.99
C ARG A 63 -0.82 -12.00 5.11
N GLU A 64 -1.21 -12.03 3.84
CA GLU A 64 -0.75 -13.03 2.87
C GLU A 64 0.37 -12.54 1.93
N ASP A 65 0.80 -11.28 2.07
CA ASP A 65 1.86 -10.69 1.24
C ASP A 65 3.15 -10.50 2.03
N HIS A 66 3.96 -11.56 2.09
CA HIS A 66 5.25 -11.54 2.78
C HIS A 66 6.26 -10.56 2.16
N GLU A 67 6.18 -10.29 0.84
CA GLU A 67 7.04 -9.33 0.17
C GLU A 67 6.74 -7.91 0.66
N MET A 68 5.45 -7.55 0.74
CA MET A 68 5.02 -6.26 1.28
C MET A 68 5.45 -6.07 2.73
N ILE A 69 5.26 -7.09 3.58
CA ILE A 69 5.66 -7.03 5.00
C ILE A 69 7.18 -6.82 5.13
N ASN A 70 7.98 -7.49 4.31
CA ASN A 70 9.43 -7.32 4.33
C ASN A 70 9.86 -5.93 3.86
N ASN A 71 9.23 -5.37 2.82
CA ASN A 71 9.50 -4.00 2.38
C ASN A 71 9.30 -2.98 3.50
N TYR A 72 8.18 -3.05 4.23
CA TYR A 72 7.97 -2.15 5.37
C TYR A 72 9.00 -2.33 6.50
N LYS A 73 9.40 -3.59 6.77
CA LYS A 73 10.44 -3.87 7.77
C LYS A 73 11.79 -3.25 7.36
N GLU A 74 12.15 -3.36 6.09
CA GLU A 74 13.39 -2.80 5.54
C GLU A 74 13.39 -1.27 5.57
N GLU A 75 12.31 -0.63 5.12
CA GLU A 75 12.14 0.84 5.19
C GLU A 75 12.34 1.36 6.62
N HIS A 76 11.83 0.65 7.63
CA HIS A 76 11.88 1.07 9.03
C HIS A 76 13.15 0.63 9.78
N THR A 77 13.89 -0.37 9.29
CA THR A 77 15.20 -0.75 9.85
C THR A 77 16.32 0.16 9.37
N MET A 78 16.19 0.77 8.19
CA MET A 78 17.14 1.74 7.66
C MET A 78 17.10 3.07 8.41
N ASN A 79 15.92 3.55 8.80
CA ASN A 79 15.78 4.80 9.58
C ASN A 79 16.48 4.72 10.95
N LYS A 80 16.48 3.55 11.62
CA LYS A 80 17.18 3.34 12.90
C LYS A 80 18.71 3.45 12.80
N ARG A 81 19.31 3.34 11.61
CA ARG A 81 20.76 3.51 11.41
C ARG A 81 21.14 4.98 11.24
N VAL A 82 20.26 5.81 10.68
CA VAL A 82 20.51 7.24 10.46
C VAL A 82 20.46 8.03 11.77
N ASP A 83 19.49 7.73 12.65
CA ASP A 83 19.35 8.43 13.94
C ASP A 83 20.52 8.19 14.90
N LYS A 84 21.16 7.00 14.83
CA LYS A 84 22.31 6.63 15.66
C LYS A 84 23.62 7.32 15.25
N VAL A 85 23.70 7.82 14.01
CA VAL A 85 24.89 8.55 13.53
C VAL A 85 24.83 10.02 13.92
N GLN A 86 23.62 10.60 14.02
CA GLN A 86 23.43 12.01 14.33
C GLN A 86 23.57 12.38 15.82
N HIS A 87 23.48 11.41 16.74
CA HIS A 87 23.63 11.62 18.19
C HIS A 87 25.02 11.23 18.74
N LYS A 88 26.03 11.10 17.86
CA LYS A 88 27.42 10.77 18.23
C LYS A 88 28.40 11.95 18.08
N SER A 89 27.91 13.18 18.05
CA SER A 89 28.73 14.40 18.04
C SER A 89 28.54 15.18 19.32
#